data_AF-A0A2E3UBM7-F1
#
_entry.id   AF-A0A2E3UBM7-F1
#
_cell.length_a   1.000
_cell.length_b   1.000
_cell.length_c   1.000
_cell.angle_alpha   90.00
_cell.angle_beta   90.00
_cell.angle_gamma   90.00
#
_symmetry.space_group_name_H-M   'P 1'
#
loop_
_entity.id
_entity.type
_entity.pdbx_description
1 polymer ?
#
loop_
_entity_poly.entity_id
_entity_poly.type
_entity_poly.pdbx_seq_one_letter_code
_entity_poly.pdbx_strand_id
1 'polypeptide(L)'
;MNDARPVKSDSAKAVPTLPDAQTVTSVRHWTDRLFSFRVTRPRSLRFRSGEFVMIGLMGDTGKPLLRAYSIASPAWDEELE
;
A
#
# COMPACT_ATOMS: atom_id res chain seq x y z
N MET A 1 9.02 -28.95 3.31
CA MET A 1 8.66 -27.97 2.27
C MET A 1 8.29 -26.65 2.93
N ASN A 2 9.21 -25.70 3.02
CA ASN A 2 8.94 -24.28 3.30
C ASN A 2 10.14 -23.50 2.75
N ASP A 3 10.10 -23.17 1.46
CA ASP A 3 11.13 -22.35 0.80
C ASP A 3 10.87 -20.87 1.08
N ALA A 4 11.17 -20.42 2.30
CA ALA A 4 11.28 -19.00 2.61
C ALA A 4 12.59 -18.47 2.01
N ARG A 5 12.57 -18.11 0.73
CA ARG A 5 13.71 -17.42 0.11
C ARG A 5 13.86 -16.04 0.76
N PRO A 6 15.06 -15.66 1.25
CA PRO A 6 15.27 -14.32 1.77
C PRO A 6 15.08 -13.30 0.63
N VAL A 7 14.16 -12.35 0.82
CA VAL A 7 14.01 -11.19 -0.06
C VAL A 7 15.31 -10.39 0.07
N LYS A 8 16.15 -10.44 -0.96
CA LYS A 8 17.36 -9.63 -1.04
C LYS A 8 16.96 -8.16 -1.06
N SER A 9 17.53 -7.38 -0.16
CA SER A 9 17.42 -5.92 -0.13
C SER A 9 18.20 -5.32 -1.30
N ASP A 10 17.60 -5.31 -2.50
CA ASP A 10 18.10 -4.51 -3.60
C ASP A 10 17.92 -3.02 -3.25
N SER A 11 18.96 -2.24 -3.52
CA SER A 11 18.95 -0.80 -3.35
C SER A 11 17.74 -0.21 -4.07
N ALA A 12 16.90 0.54 -3.33
CA ALA A 12 15.69 1.13 -3.88
C ALA A 12 16.06 2.05 -5.05
N LYS A 13 15.75 1.63 -6.28
CA LYS A 13 15.75 2.51 -7.45
C LYS A 13 14.88 3.72 -7.11
N ALA A 14 15.35 4.93 -7.44
CA ALA A 14 14.61 6.16 -7.24
C ALA A 14 13.21 6.02 -7.88
N VAL A 15 12.19 5.92 -7.02
CA VAL A 15 10.80 5.81 -7.46
C VAL A 15 10.44 7.15 -8.12
N PRO A 16 9.94 7.17 -9.36
CA PRO A 16 9.48 8.41 -9.96
C PRO A 16 8.46 9.05 -9.03
N THR A 17 8.62 10.35 -8.74
CA THR A 17 7.73 11.09 -7.85
C THR A 17 6.31 11.05 -8.42
N LEU A 18 5.49 10.16 -7.88
CA LEU A 18 4.08 10.08 -8.17
C LEU A 18 3.39 11.17 -7.35
N PRO A 19 2.59 12.05 -7.98
CA PRO A 19 1.91 13.14 -7.26
C PRO A 19 1.01 12.64 -6.13
N ASP A 20 0.49 11.41 -6.24
CA ASP A 20 -0.40 10.79 -5.26
C ASP A 20 0.30 9.73 -4.38
N ALA A 21 1.63 9.59 -4.46
CA ALA A 21 2.36 8.62 -3.63
C ALA A 21 2.16 8.92 -2.13
N GLN A 22 1.74 7.90 -1.39
CA GLN A 22 1.62 7.93 0.07
C GLN A 22 2.75 7.11 0.70
N THR A 23 3.17 7.53 1.89
CA THR A 23 4.21 6.83 2.64
C THR A 23 3.59 5.73 3.48
N VAL A 24 4.13 4.51 3.40
CA VAL A 24 3.76 3.41 4.30
C VAL A 24 4.28 3.72 5.69
N THR A 25 3.38 3.81 6.68
CA THR A 25 3.71 4.13 8.08
C THR A 25 3.86 2.87 8.93
N SER A 26 3.13 1.80 8.61
CA SER A 26 3.24 0.52 9.29
C SER A 26 2.91 -0.66 8.38
N VAL A 27 3.50 -1.81 8.69
CA VAL A 27 3.21 -3.10 8.02
C VAL A 27 3.09 -4.17 9.10
N ARG A 28 1.99 -4.92 9.07
CA ARG A 28 1.73 -6.04 9.98
C ARG A 28 1.46 -7.30 9.19
N HIS A 29 2.31 -8.31 9.38
CA HIS A 29 2.05 -9.65 8.88
C HIS A 29 1.28 -10.43 9.93
N TRP A 30 0.10 -10.93 9.56
CA TRP A 30 -0.73 -11.78 10.41
C TRP A 30 -0.40 -13.26 10.20
N THR A 31 -0.17 -13.63 8.93
CA THR A 31 0.28 -14.95 8.49
C THR A 31 1.14 -14.79 7.24
N ASP A 32 1.70 -15.88 6.71
CA ASP A 32 2.48 -15.88 5.46
C ASP A 32 1.69 -15.39 4.23
N ARG A 33 0.35 -15.34 4.30
CA ARG A 33 -0.53 -14.95 3.19
C ARG A 33 -1.42 -13.76 3.50
N LEU A 34 -1.35 -13.20 4.71
CA LEU A 34 -2.20 -12.11 5.15
C LEU A 34 -1.37 -11.07 5.86
N PHE A 35 -1.40 -9.85 5.35
CA PHE A 35 -0.79 -8.69 5.96
C PHE A 35 -1.73 -7.49 5.83
N SER A 36 -1.59 -6.53 6.73
CA SER A 36 -2.15 -5.20 6.58
C SER A 36 -1.03 -4.16 6.61
N PHE A 37 -1.29 -2.99 6.07
CA PHE A 37 -0.35 -1.88 6.08
C PHE A 37 -1.12 -0.58 6.18
N ARG A 38 -0.52 0.42 6.81
CA ARG A 38 -1.09 1.76 6.91
C ARG A 38 -0.27 2.73 6.08
N VAL A 39 -0.95 3.72 5.52
CA VAL A 39 -0.32 4.81 4.77
C VAL A 39 -0.74 6.17 5.29
N THR A 40 0.08 7.18 5.00
CA THR A 40 -0.28 8.58 5.23
C THR A 40 -1.59 8.92 4.52
N ARG A 41 -2.51 9.58 5.24
CA ARG A 41 -3.79 9.98 4.66
C ARG A 41 -3.63 11.23 3.77
N PRO A 42 -3.99 11.17 2.47
CA PRO A 42 -3.99 12.35 1.64
C PRO A 42 -5.06 13.34 2.12
N ARG A 43 -4.71 14.63 2.26
CA ARG A 43 -5.64 15.67 2.75
C ARG A 43 -6.88 15.83 1.89
N SER A 44 -6.78 15.57 0.58
CA SER A 44 -7.87 15.66 -0.39
C SER A 44 -8.79 14.42 -0.38
N LEU A 45 -8.34 13.29 0.18
CA LEU A 45 -9.11 12.06 0.15
C LEU A 45 -10.27 12.10 1.16
N ARG A 46 -11.49 11.99 0.64
CA ARG A 46 -12.74 11.86 1.39
C ARG A 46 -13.45 10.61 0.89
N PHE A 47 -13.88 9.77 1.81
CA PHE A 47 -14.54 8.50 1.52
C PHE A 47 -15.58 8.22 2.61
N ARG A 48 -16.52 7.33 2.32
CA ARG A 48 -17.43 6.76 3.31
C ARG A 48 -16.92 5.39 3.76
N SER A 49 -17.02 5.08 5.04
CA SER A 49 -16.60 3.77 5.55
C SER A 49 -17.29 2.64 4.78
N GLY A 50 -16.50 1.70 4.24
CA GLY A 50 -16.97 0.63 3.36
C GLY A 50 -16.70 0.84 1.87
N GLU A 51 -16.17 2.01 1.46
CA GLU A 51 -15.70 2.24 0.09
C GLU A 51 -14.35 1.55 -0.20
N PHE A 52 -13.99 1.49 -1.48
CA PHE A 52 -12.72 0.94 -1.96
C PHE A 52 -11.95 1.97 -2.80
N VAL A 53 -10.64 1.83 -2.84
CA VAL A 53 -9.72 2.67 -3.62
C VAL A 53 -8.78 1.84 -4.46
N MET A 54 -8.24 2.45 -5.51
CA MET A 54 -7.20 1.83 -6.33
C MET A 54 -5.84 2.10 -5.70
N ILE A 55 -5.14 1.03 -5.31
CA ILE A 55 -3.77 1.08 -4.78
C ILE A 55 -2.87 0.32 -5.75
N GLY A 56 -1.65 0.79 -5.93
CA GLY A 56 -0.68 0.07 -6.74
C GLY A 56 0.74 0.55 -6.64
N LEU A 57 1.62 -0.22 -7.26
CA LEU A 57 3.05 0.04 -7.34
C LEU A 57 3.45 0.25 -8.80
N MET A 58 4.56 0.94 -9.02
CA MET A 58 5.16 1.00 -10.35
C MET A 58 5.66 -0.39 -10.74
N GLY A 59 5.14 -0.92 -11.85
CA GLY A 59 5.61 -2.19 -12.40
C GLY A 59 6.93 -2.03 -13.15
N ASP A 60 7.61 -3.14 -13.39
CA ASP A 60 8.93 -3.18 -14.04
C ASP A 60 8.93 -2.63 -15.48
N THR A 61 7.76 -2.61 -16.13
CA THR A 61 7.55 -2.08 -17.49
C THR A 61 7.25 -0.58 -17.51
N GLY A 62 7.30 0.09 -16.35
CA GLY A 62 7.01 1.52 -16.20
C GLY A 62 5.52 1.87 -16.13
N LYS A 63 4.62 0.89 -16.17
CA LYS A 63 3.18 1.08 -15.99
C LYS A 63 2.76 0.75 -14.56
N PRO A 64 1.87 1.55 -13.93
CA PRO A 64 1.38 1.26 -12.58
C PRO A 64 0.51 0.00 -12.56
N LEU A 65 0.82 -0.91 -11.63
CA LEU A 65 0.00 -2.09 -11.36
C LEU A 65 -1.02 -1.75 -10.26
N LEU A 66 -2.23 -1.40 -10.67
CA LEU A 66 -3.31 -1.00 -9.76
C LEU A 66 -4.25 -2.16 -9.44
N ARG A 67 -4.73 -2.24 -8.21
CA ARG A 67 -5.79 -3.14 -7.74
C ARG A 67 -6.73 -2.42 -6.81
N ALA A 68 -7.99 -2.84 -6.81
CA ALA A 68 -8.99 -2.32 -5.88
C ALA A 68 -8.79 -2.98 -4.51
N TYR A 69 -8.75 -2.14 -3.47
CA TYR A 69 -8.74 -2.55 -2.07
C TYR A 69 -9.79 -1.76 -1.30
N SER A 70 -10.53 -2.45 -0.44
CA SER A 70 -11.43 -1.81 0.53
C SER A 70 -10.62 -0.99 1.53
N ILE A 71 -11.14 0.16 1.95
CA ILE A 71 -10.57 0.90 3.06
C ILE A 71 -11.08 0.27 4.36
N ALA A 72 -10.18 -0.35 5.11
CA ALA A 72 -10.42 -0.96 6.40
C ALA A 72 -10.44 0.05 7.56
N SER A 73 -9.85 1.25 7.40
CA SER A 73 -9.95 2.32 8.40
C SER A 73 -11.25 3.14 8.30
N PRO A 74 -11.78 3.65 9.42
CA PRO A 74 -12.96 4.51 9.38
C PRO A 74 -12.63 5.90 8.80
N ALA A 75 -13.61 6.56 8.18
CA ALA A 75 -13.43 7.84 7.49
C ALA A 75 -12.89 9.01 8.35
N TRP A 76 -12.92 8.89 9.68
CA TRP A 76 -12.39 9.87 10.63
C TRP A 76 -10.96 9.57 11.12
N ASP A 77 -10.38 8.43 10.75
CA ASP A 77 -9.03 8.03 11.18
C ASP A 77 -7.94 8.90 10.53
N GLU A 78 -6.82 9.11 11.22
CA GLU A 78 -5.71 9.94 10.74
C GLU A 78 -4.85 9.21 9.70
N GLU A 79 -4.88 7.87 9.70
CA GLU A 79 -4.18 7.00 8.75
C GLU A 79 -5.17 6.19 7.90
N LEU A 80 -4.70 5.69 6.75
CA LEU A 80 -5.48 4.84 5.86
C LEU A 80 -4.99 3.40 5.95
N GLU A 81 -5.91 2.47 6.22
CA GLU A 81 -5.71 1.00 6.21
C GLU A 81 -6.74 0.37 5.28
#